data_AF-A0A286PG63-F1
#
_entry.id   AF-A0A286PG63-F1
#
_cell.length_a   1.000
_cell.length_b   1.000
_cell.length_c   1.000
_cell.angle_alpha   90.00
_cell.angle_beta   90.00
_cell.angle_gamma   90.00
#
_symmetry.space_group_name_H-M   'P 1'
#
loop_
_entity.id
_entity.type
_entity.pdbx_description
1 polymer ?
#
loop_
_entity_poly.entity_id
_entity_poly.type
_entity_poly.pdbx_seq_one_letter_code
_entity_poly.pdbx_strand_id
1 'polypeptide(L)'
;MEVRALIDGRDILADAFAEGPGEDPQYLLVPGGPLTATSEPHEVRLAEAACTEGCCGALYVTIQRNGDYVLWDEWRNPDGDEVDLPAFRFEAQEYQREVERAAADRSWEWPARTVARLLEQDLRARTDWLAQWECELGALSAWPWEPHQVNVFLFHPGRSAIREDRPWLQFRMILAVSGDDPADEAERLAEQLVAADPRQAAEVCGGSPEFARQLGYSWPQLRRG
;
A
#
# COMPACT_ATOMS: atom_id res chain seq x y z
N MET A 1 -4.95 1.56 -11.55
CA MET A 1 -6.03 0.70 -11.03
C MET A 1 -6.49 1.31 -9.73
N GLU A 2 -7.79 1.29 -9.47
CA GLU A 2 -8.41 1.94 -8.32
C GLU A 2 -9.50 1.01 -7.76
N VAL A 3 -9.77 1.12 -6.47
CA VAL A 3 -11.01 0.60 -5.89
C VAL A 3 -12.15 1.56 -6.21
N ARG A 4 -13.34 1.00 -6.47
CA ARG A 4 -14.58 1.77 -6.57
C ARG A 4 -15.56 1.24 -5.53
N ALA A 5 -16.16 2.14 -4.76
CA ALA A 5 -17.19 1.79 -3.80
C ALA A 5 -18.56 2.00 -4.43
N LEU A 6 -19.20 0.91 -4.85
CA LEU A 6 -20.52 0.95 -5.47
C LEU A 6 -21.60 0.67 -4.42
N ILE A 7 -22.41 1.68 -4.08
CA ILE A 7 -23.56 1.54 -3.17
C ILE A 7 -24.83 1.79 -3.95
N ASP A 8 -25.73 0.80 -3.97
CA ASP A 8 -26.94 0.81 -4.82
C ASP A 8 -26.63 1.11 -6.30
N GLY A 9 -25.47 0.64 -6.77
CA GLY A 9 -24.99 0.86 -8.14
C GLY A 9 -24.41 2.25 -8.43
N ARG A 10 -24.31 3.14 -7.42
CA ARG A 10 -23.68 4.45 -7.54
C ARG A 10 -22.26 4.42 -7.02
N ASP A 11 -21.33 5.03 -7.75
CA ASP A 11 -19.93 5.17 -7.35
C ASP A 11 -19.78 6.36 -6.41
N ILE A 12 -19.79 6.08 -5.10
CA ILE A 12 -19.75 7.14 -4.09
C ILE A 12 -18.40 7.85 -4.02
N LEU A 13 -17.30 7.21 -4.48
CA LEU A 13 -15.99 7.87 -4.49
C LEU A 13 -15.93 8.93 -5.57
N ALA A 14 -16.43 8.59 -6.77
CA ALA A 14 -16.52 9.54 -7.87
C ALA A 14 -17.45 10.73 -7.55
N ASP A 15 -18.51 10.51 -6.76
CA ASP A 15 -19.43 11.57 -6.36
C ASP A 15 -18.86 12.49 -5.26
N ALA A 16 -18.08 11.94 -4.33
CA ALA A 16 -17.63 12.66 -3.12
C ALA A 16 -16.19 13.20 -3.17
N PHE A 17 -15.36 12.70 -4.08
CA PHE A 17 -13.95 13.07 -4.16
C PHE A 17 -13.47 13.08 -5.62
N ALA A 18 -13.34 14.28 -6.19
CA ALA A 18 -12.99 14.48 -7.60
C ALA A 18 -11.48 14.69 -7.83
N GLU A 19 -10.72 14.85 -6.75
CA GLU A 19 -9.31 15.24 -6.73
C GLU A 19 -8.36 14.06 -7.02
N GLY A 20 -8.85 12.83 -6.97
CA GLY A 20 -8.03 11.64 -7.20
C GLY A 20 -8.82 10.34 -7.30
N PRO A 21 -8.13 9.24 -7.65
CA PRO A 21 -8.73 7.92 -7.77
C PRO A 21 -9.04 7.33 -6.39
N GLY A 22 -9.86 6.29 -6.39
CA GLY A 22 -9.96 5.40 -5.24
C GLY A 22 -8.61 4.74 -4.93
N GLU A 23 -8.42 4.37 -3.67
CA GLU A 23 -7.17 3.80 -3.16
C GLU A 23 -6.76 2.55 -3.96
N ASP A 24 -5.46 2.31 -4.04
CA ASP A 24 -4.94 1.15 -4.74
C ASP A 24 -5.47 -0.16 -4.07
N PRO A 25 -6.01 -1.12 -4.84
CA PRO A 25 -6.57 -2.36 -4.28
C PRO A 25 -5.62 -3.20 -3.43
N GLN A 26 -4.30 -3.04 -3.58
CA GLN A 26 -3.31 -3.75 -2.76
C GLN A 26 -3.35 -3.35 -1.28
N TYR A 27 -3.92 -2.18 -0.96
CA TYR A 27 -4.04 -1.69 0.41
C TYR A 27 -5.41 -2.02 1.02
N LEU A 28 -6.48 -1.95 0.22
CA LEU A 28 -7.84 -2.19 0.71
C LEU A 28 -8.29 -3.65 0.62
N LEU A 29 -7.96 -4.34 -0.49
CA LEU A 29 -8.47 -5.68 -0.83
C LEU A 29 -7.48 -6.79 -0.45
N VAL A 30 -7.07 -6.77 0.82
CA VAL A 30 -6.26 -7.81 1.46
C VAL A 30 -7.10 -8.59 2.47
N PRO A 31 -6.87 -9.90 2.66
CA PRO A 31 -7.59 -10.69 3.66
C PRO A 31 -7.45 -10.09 5.07
N GLY A 32 -8.58 -9.83 5.74
CA GLY A 32 -8.58 -9.15 7.05
C GLY A 32 -8.09 -7.69 6.99
N GLY A 33 -8.08 -7.09 5.80
CA GLY A 33 -7.60 -5.73 5.56
C GLY A 33 -8.56 -4.63 6.02
N PRO A 34 -8.26 -3.37 5.65
CA PRO A 34 -8.97 -2.19 6.16
C PRO A 34 -10.48 -2.20 5.98
N LEU A 35 -11.00 -2.83 4.92
CA LEU A 35 -12.45 -2.91 4.70
C LEU A 35 -13.16 -3.95 5.59
N THR A 36 -12.43 -4.72 6.41
CA THR A 36 -13.01 -5.74 7.28
C THR A 36 -13.70 -5.09 8.48
N ALA A 37 -15.03 -5.12 8.50
CA ALA A 37 -15.78 -4.49 9.58
C ALA A 37 -15.66 -5.27 10.90
N THR A 38 -15.17 -4.60 11.94
CA THR A 38 -15.07 -5.13 13.31
C THR A 38 -15.99 -4.35 14.24
N SER A 39 -16.20 -4.84 15.48
CA SER A 39 -16.99 -4.11 16.48
C SER A 39 -16.33 -2.80 16.93
N GLU A 40 -15.01 -2.70 16.78
CA GLU A 40 -14.27 -1.47 17.06
C GLU A 40 -14.29 -0.57 15.81
N PRO A 41 -14.76 0.69 15.94
CA PRO A 41 -14.76 1.61 14.81
C PRO A 41 -13.32 1.91 14.41
N HIS A 42 -13.06 1.92 13.11
CA HIS A 42 -11.74 2.23 12.57
C HIS A 42 -11.89 3.01 11.26
N GLU A 43 -10.96 3.94 11.06
CA GLU A 43 -10.94 4.81 9.89
C GLU A 43 -10.21 4.12 8.73
N VAL A 44 -10.76 4.29 7.52
CA VAL A 44 -10.24 3.72 6.28
C VAL A 44 -10.15 4.80 5.21
N ARG A 45 -8.98 4.95 4.59
CA ARG A 45 -8.79 5.82 3.43
C ARG A 45 -9.31 5.12 2.17
N LEU A 46 -10.34 5.68 1.55
CA LEU A 46 -10.94 5.12 0.33
C LEU A 46 -10.42 5.77 -0.95
N ALA A 47 -9.90 7.00 -0.88
CA ALA A 47 -9.31 7.71 -2.02
C ALA A 47 -8.23 8.68 -1.54
N GLU A 48 -7.24 8.94 -2.39
CA GLU A 48 -6.21 9.96 -2.16
C GLU A 48 -6.10 10.83 -3.42
N ALA A 49 -5.89 12.13 -3.25
CA ALA A 49 -5.67 13.02 -4.37
C ALA A 49 -4.50 12.56 -5.25
N ALA A 50 -4.60 12.80 -6.56
CA ALA A 50 -3.55 12.40 -7.51
C ALA A 50 -2.20 13.10 -7.26
N CYS A 51 -2.19 14.23 -6.56
CA CYS A 51 -0.97 14.92 -6.14
C CYS A 51 -0.35 14.25 -4.92
N THR A 52 -0.99 14.39 -3.76
CA THR A 52 -0.74 13.74 -2.47
C THR A 52 -1.85 14.18 -1.51
N GLU A 53 -2.08 13.42 -0.44
CA GLU A 53 -3.01 13.80 0.63
C GLU A 53 -2.76 15.20 1.20
N GLY A 54 -1.50 15.61 1.39
CA GLY A 54 -1.19 16.94 1.97
C GLY A 54 -1.32 18.13 1.01
N CYS A 55 -1.85 17.93 -0.20
CA CYS A 55 -2.03 18.98 -1.20
C CYS A 55 -3.49 19.18 -1.61
N CYS A 56 -4.22 18.09 -1.87
CA CYS A 56 -5.63 18.13 -2.26
C CYS A 56 -6.49 17.10 -1.49
N GLY A 57 -5.99 16.64 -0.35
CA GLY A 57 -6.73 15.77 0.56
C GLY A 57 -6.83 14.31 0.15
N ALA A 58 -7.71 13.65 0.88
CA ALA A 58 -8.05 12.24 0.76
C ALA A 58 -9.46 12.04 1.32
N LEU A 59 -10.14 10.97 0.92
CA LEU A 59 -11.45 10.61 1.46
C LEU A 59 -11.30 9.46 2.45
N TYR A 60 -11.73 9.70 3.68
CA TYR A 60 -11.78 8.71 4.76
C TYR A 60 -13.21 8.40 5.17
N VAL A 61 -13.43 7.18 5.66
CA VAL A 61 -14.69 6.72 6.27
C VAL A 61 -14.40 5.96 7.55
N THR A 62 -15.27 6.07 8.55
CA THR A 62 -15.26 5.16 9.71
C THR A 62 -16.11 3.93 9.40
N ILE A 63 -15.54 2.75 9.60
CA ILE A 63 -16.24 1.46 9.42
C ILE A 63 -16.44 0.81 10.79
N GLN A 64 -17.68 0.43 11.08
CA GLN A 64 -18.01 -0.30 12.30
C GLN A 64 -19.07 -1.38 12.05
N ARG A 65 -18.87 -2.56 12.63
CA ARG A 65 -19.90 -3.61 12.72
C ARG A 65 -20.70 -3.48 14.01
N ASN A 66 -21.99 -3.22 13.86
CA ASN A 66 -22.98 -3.12 14.93
C ASN A 66 -23.98 -4.28 14.84
N GLY A 67 -23.60 -5.43 15.42
CA GLY A 67 -24.39 -6.65 15.38
C GLY A 67 -24.55 -7.20 13.96
N ASP A 68 -25.78 -7.13 13.45
CA ASP A 68 -26.17 -7.63 12.12
C ASP A 68 -25.95 -6.62 11.00
N TYR A 69 -25.36 -5.46 11.30
CA TYR A 69 -25.14 -4.40 10.32
C TYR A 69 -23.72 -3.86 10.35
N VAL A 70 -23.25 -3.39 9.21
CA VAL A 70 -22.03 -2.60 9.07
C VAL A 70 -22.44 -1.16 8.74
N LEU A 71 -21.83 -0.22 9.44
CA LEU A 71 -22.02 1.21 9.28
C LEU A 71 -20.76 1.81 8.65
N TRP A 72 -20.97 2.61 7.61
CA TRP A 72 -19.98 3.53 7.05
C TRP A 72 -20.47 4.94 7.34
N ASP A 73 -19.74 5.69 8.16
CA ASP A 73 -20.08 7.04 8.57
C ASP A 73 -18.83 7.88 8.87
N GLU A 74 -19.02 9.04 9.53
CA GLU A 74 -17.94 9.96 9.93
C GLU A 74 -16.97 10.28 8.79
N TRP A 75 -17.52 10.51 7.60
CA TRP A 75 -16.77 10.85 6.39
C TRP A 75 -15.88 12.08 6.62
N ARG A 76 -14.62 11.98 6.23
CA ARG A 76 -13.63 13.03 6.48
C ARG A 76 -12.74 13.27 5.28
N ASN A 77 -12.51 14.55 4.98
CA ASN A 77 -11.43 14.99 4.10
C ASN A 77 -10.48 15.90 4.90
N PRO A 78 -9.19 15.54 5.06
CA PRO A 78 -8.24 16.36 5.83
C PRO A 78 -8.04 17.78 5.29
N ASP A 79 -8.16 18.00 3.97
CA ASP A 79 -7.90 19.28 3.30
C ASP A 79 -9.19 20.02 2.91
N GLY A 80 -10.36 19.45 3.22
CA GLY A 80 -11.66 19.98 2.84
C GLY A 80 -12.58 20.29 4.02
N ASP A 81 -13.72 20.90 3.71
CA ASP A 81 -14.86 21.00 4.62
C ASP A 81 -15.54 19.62 4.81
N GLU A 82 -16.62 19.58 5.60
CA GLU A 82 -17.43 18.38 5.84
C GLU A 82 -17.82 17.68 4.53
N VAL A 83 -17.62 16.36 4.46
CA VAL A 83 -17.98 15.55 3.30
C VAL A 83 -19.48 15.30 3.32
N ASP A 84 -20.20 15.77 2.29
CA ASP A 84 -21.66 15.61 2.16
C ASP A 84 -22.04 14.19 1.70
N LEU A 85 -21.73 13.20 2.53
CA LEU A 85 -22.14 11.82 2.37
C LEU A 85 -22.96 11.37 3.59
N PRO A 86 -24.10 10.68 3.36
CA PRO A 86 -24.85 10.12 4.47
C PRO A 86 -24.12 8.92 5.09
N ALA A 87 -24.54 8.52 6.28
CA ALA A 87 -24.20 7.22 6.81
C ALA A 87 -24.83 6.12 5.93
N PHE A 88 -24.04 5.11 5.57
CA PHE A 88 -24.52 3.93 4.83
C PHE A 88 -24.55 2.72 5.74
N ARG A 89 -25.62 1.93 5.60
CA ARG A 89 -25.86 0.75 6.42
C ARG A 89 -26.01 -0.47 5.52
N PHE A 90 -25.23 -1.50 5.83
CA PHE A 90 -25.21 -2.76 5.11
C PHE A 90 -25.61 -3.90 6.06
N GLU A 91 -26.23 -4.96 5.54
CA GLU A 91 -26.35 -6.21 6.29
C GLU A 91 -24.95 -6.85 6.43
N ALA A 92 -24.61 -7.30 7.62
CA ALA A 92 -23.23 -7.67 7.94
C ALA A 92 -22.72 -8.89 7.16
N GLN A 93 -23.57 -9.88 6.88
CA GLN A 93 -23.18 -11.06 6.12
C GLN A 93 -23.05 -10.76 4.62
N GLU A 94 -23.89 -9.88 4.07
CA GLU A 94 -23.76 -9.38 2.70
C GLU A 94 -22.48 -8.56 2.52
N TYR A 95 -22.22 -7.63 3.43
CA TYR A 95 -21.00 -6.83 3.42
C TYR A 95 -19.75 -7.71 3.48
N GLN A 96 -19.70 -8.65 4.43
CA GLN A 96 -18.56 -9.55 4.57
C GLN A 96 -18.31 -10.39 3.31
N ARG A 97 -19.37 -10.96 2.73
CA ARG A 97 -19.27 -11.73 1.48
C ARG A 97 -18.75 -10.89 0.33
N GLU A 98 -19.17 -9.63 0.22
CA GLU A 98 -18.72 -8.75 -0.85
C GLU A 98 -17.25 -8.34 -0.69
N VAL A 99 -16.82 -8.02 0.53
CA VAL A 99 -15.41 -7.74 0.84
C VAL A 99 -14.54 -8.98 0.55
N GLU A 100 -14.97 -10.17 0.95
CA GLU A 100 -14.26 -11.42 0.65
C GLU A 100 -14.20 -11.70 -0.85
N ARG A 101 -15.30 -11.51 -1.58
CA ARG A 101 -15.35 -11.67 -3.04
C ARG A 101 -14.39 -10.69 -3.73
N ALA A 102 -14.44 -9.41 -3.35
CA ALA A 102 -13.57 -8.39 -3.92
C ALA A 102 -12.09 -8.65 -3.59
N ALA A 103 -11.78 -9.10 -2.37
CA ALA A 103 -10.44 -9.50 -1.98
C ALA A 103 -9.97 -10.80 -2.67
N ALA A 104 -10.87 -11.69 -3.07
CA ALA A 104 -10.52 -12.89 -3.82
C ALA A 104 -10.37 -12.64 -5.33
N ASP A 105 -11.00 -11.59 -5.87
CA ASP A 105 -10.88 -11.24 -7.27
C ASP A 105 -9.47 -10.71 -7.59
N ARG A 106 -8.72 -11.48 -8.39
CA ARG A 106 -7.38 -11.13 -8.86
C ARG A 106 -7.32 -10.94 -10.38
N SER A 107 -8.48 -10.87 -11.05
CA SER A 107 -8.56 -10.75 -12.52
C SER A 107 -7.96 -9.46 -13.08
N TRP A 108 -7.77 -8.47 -12.20
CA TRP A 108 -7.22 -7.16 -12.49
C TRP A 108 -5.69 -7.08 -12.33
N GLU A 109 -5.04 -8.12 -11.82
CA GLU A 109 -3.58 -8.19 -11.71
C GLU A 109 -2.95 -8.53 -13.07
N TRP A 110 -1.92 -7.79 -13.47
CA TRP A 110 -1.01 -8.19 -14.54
C TRP A 110 0.21 -8.91 -13.94
N PRO A 111 1.02 -9.64 -14.75
CA PRO A 111 2.04 -10.56 -14.22
C PRO A 111 2.98 -9.97 -13.17
N ALA A 112 3.61 -8.82 -13.43
CA ALA A 112 4.52 -8.18 -12.46
C ALA A 112 3.82 -7.78 -11.16
N ARG A 113 2.52 -7.49 -11.20
CA ARG A 113 1.75 -7.18 -10.00
C ARG A 113 1.43 -8.42 -9.17
N THR A 114 1.12 -9.53 -9.83
CA THR A 114 1.00 -10.83 -9.18
C THR A 114 2.33 -11.23 -8.52
N VAL A 115 3.47 -11.05 -9.22
CA VAL A 115 4.80 -11.26 -8.65
C VAL A 115 5.03 -10.38 -7.41
N ALA A 116 4.74 -9.07 -7.50
CA ALA A 116 4.93 -8.15 -6.38
C ALA A 116 4.16 -8.58 -5.13
N ARG A 117 2.89 -8.96 -5.28
CA ARG A 117 2.04 -9.42 -4.17
C ARG A 117 2.54 -10.73 -3.55
N LEU A 118 2.85 -11.73 -4.38
CA LEU A 118 3.33 -13.03 -3.90
C LEU A 118 4.67 -12.89 -3.20
N LEU A 119 5.57 -12.10 -3.78
CA LEU A 119 6.87 -11.79 -3.21
C LEU A 119 6.72 -11.05 -1.87
N GLU A 120 5.83 -10.06 -1.77
CA GLU A 120 5.59 -9.34 -0.52
C GLU A 120 5.05 -10.27 0.58
N GLN A 121 4.10 -11.14 0.24
CA GLN A 121 3.55 -12.11 1.18
C GLN A 121 4.63 -13.06 1.72
N ASP A 122 5.48 -13.61 0.84
CA ASP A 122 6.56 -14.49 1.24
C ASP A 122 7.61 -13.74 2.10
N LEU A 123 8.07 -12.58 1.65
CA LEU A 123 9.04 -11.77 2.40
C LEU A 123 8.52 -11.32 3.76
N ARG A 124 7.21 -11.06 3.92
CA ARG A 124 6.59 -10.73 5.22
C ARG A 124 6.44 -11.96 6.12
N ALA A 125 6.27 -13.16 5.55
CA ALA A 125 6.26 -14.41 6.31
C ALA A 125 7.66 -14.76 6.85
N ARG A 126 8.72 -14.29 6.18
CA ARG A 126 10.11 -14.42 6.61
C ARG A 126 10.48 -13.25 7.54
N THR A 127 10.50 -13.46 8.86
CA THR A 127 10.74 -12.36 9.81
C THR A 127 12.20 -12.00 10.03
N ASP A 128 13.12 -12.93 9.78
CA ASP A 128 14.50 -12.81 10.29
C ASP A 128 15.49 -12.22 9.27
N TRP A 129 15.16 -12.25 7.97
CA TRP A 129 16.11 -11.91 6.91
C TRP A 129 16.46 -10.42 6.83
N LEU A 130 15.61 -9.54 7.34
CA LEU A 130 15.87 -8.09 7.41
C LEU A 130 16.47 -7.65 8.73
N ALA A 131 16.21 -8.39 9.81
CA ALA A 131 16.75 -8.09 11.13
C ALA A 131 18.29 -8.09 11.12
N GLN A 132 18.91 -9.03 10.40
CA GLN A 132 20.37 -9.09 10.22
C GLN A 132 20.96 -7.83 9.54
N TRP A 133 20.16 -7.08 8.77
CA TRP A 133 20.60 -5.90 8.02
C TRP A 133 20.09 -4.60 8.62
N GLU A 134 19.43 -4.65 9.79
CA GLU A 134 18.73 -3.52 10.40
C GLU A 134 17.83 -2.81 9.39
N CYS A 135 17.03 -3.59 8.65
CA CYS A 135 16.12 -3.06 7.65
C CYS A 135 14.68 -3.41 7.99
N GLU A 136 13.74 -2.68 7.38
CA GLU A 136 12.31 -2.96 7.44
C GLU A 136 11.73 -2.94 6.02
N LEU A 137 10.87 -3.92 5.70
CA LEU A 137 10.17 -3.96 4.42
C LEU A 137 9.13 -2.84 4.37
N GLY A 138 9.27 -1.94 3.41
CA GLY A 138 8.31 -0.89 3.13
C GLY A 138 7.10 -1.45 2.37
N ALA A 139 7.23 -1.50 1.06
CA ALA A 139 6.19 -1.96 0.13
C ALA A 139 6.84 -2.59 -1.10
N LEU A 140 6.10 -3.47 -1.77
CA LEU A 140 6.41 -3.87 -3.14
C LEU A 140 5.38 -3.25 -4.08
N SER A 141 5.84 -2.76 -5.23
CA SER A 141 4.96 -2.08 -6.18
C SER A 141 5.30 -2.42 -7.61
N ALA A 142 4.29 -2.84 -8.36
CA ALA A 142 4.33 -2.90 -9.82
C ALA A 142 3.48 -1.76 -10.37
N TRP A 143 4.06 -0.95 -11.26
CA TRP A 143 3.37 0.16 -11.89
C TRP A 143 2.91 -0.24 -13.30
N PRO A 144 1.71 0.16 -13.73
CA PRO A 144 1.17 -0.26 -15.03
C PRO A 144 1.97 0.29 -16.22
N TRP A 145 2.68 1.42 -16.06
CA TRP A 145 3.57 1.98 -17.07
C TRP A 145 4.97 1.36 -17.08
N GLU A 146 5.30 0.49 -16.11
CA GLU A 146 6.54 -0.29 -16.05
C GLU A 146 6.21 -1.78 -15.84
N PRO A 147 5.52 -2.43 -16.80
CA PRO A 147 4.87 -3.73 -16.58
C PRO A 147 5.83 -4.91 -16.41
N HIS A 148 7.13 -4.69 -16.61
CA HIS A 148 8.18 -5.73 -16.56
C HIS A 148 9.10 -5.58 -15.34
N GLN A 149 8.68 -4.87 -14.30
CA GLN A 149 9.46 -4.74 -13.09
C GLN A 149 8.63 -4.62 -11.82
N VAL A 150 9.24 -5.02 -10.71
CA VAL A 150 8.76 -4.81 -9.35
C VAL A 150 9.73 -3.88 -8.63
N ASN A 151 9.19 -2.87 -7.97
CA ASN A 151 9.91 -1.97 -7.10
C ASN A 151 9.82 -2.48 -5.67
N VAL A 152 10.96 -2.68 -5.01
CA VAL A 152 11.03 -3.06 -3.60
C VAL A 152 11.52 -1.85 -2.81
N PHE A 153 10.74 -1.44 -1.82
CA PHE A 153 11.09 -0.34 -0.93
C PHE A 153 11.47 -0.84 0.45
N LEU A 154 12.58 -0.34 0.98
CA LEU A 154 13.14 -0.75 2.27
C LEU A 154 13.47 0.49 3.11
N PHE A 155 13.38 0.37 4.43
CA PHE A 155 13.80 1.42 5.37
C PHE A 155 14.97 0.93 6.20
N HIS A 156 15.92 1.81 6.49
CA HIS A 156 17.06 1.55 7.38
C HIS A 156 17.28 2.76 8.32
N PRO A 157 17.43 2.56 9.65
CA PRO A 157 17.40 1.30 10.40
C PRO A 157 15.99 0.71 10.66
N GLY A 158 14.97 1.15 9.90
CA GLY A 158 13.56 0.78 10.06
C GLY A 158 12.69 2.03 10.21
N ARG A 159 11.36 1.88 10.16
CA ARG A 159 10.42 3.01 10.24
C ARG A 159 10.28 3.58 11.65
N SER A 160 10.68 2.85 12.69
CA SER A 160 10.71 3.39 14.07
C SER A 160 11.61 4.62 14.18
N ALA A 161 12.72 4.67 13.42
CA ALA A 161 13.60 5.83 13.38
C ALA A 161 12.89 7.10 12.94
N ILE A 162 11.90 7.01 12.03
CA ILE A 162 11.09 8.16 11.59
C ILE A 162 10.28 8.72 12.77
N ARG A 163 9.62 7.84 13.53
CA ARG A 163 8.78 8.22 14.67
C ARG A 163 9.58 8.78 15.84
N GLU A 164 10.83 8.34 15.96
CA GLU A 164 11.77 8.75 17.00
C GLU A 164 12.65 9.94 16.59
N ASP A 165 12.39 10.55 15.41
CA ASP A 165 13.19 11.63 14.83
C ASP A 165 14.70 11.31 14.75
N ARG A 166 15.01 10.04 14.47
CA ARG A 166 16.37 9.54 14.25
C ARG A 166 16.69 9.48 12.76
N PRO A 167 17.99 9.50 12.38
CA PRO A 167 18.39 9.36 10.99
C PRO A 167 17.84 8.09 10.35
N TRP A 168 17.25 8.25 9.18
CA TRP A 168 16.69 7.15 8.39
C TRP A 168 16.93 7.38 6.90
N LEU A 169 16.96 6.28 6.15
CA LEU A 169 16.94 6.28 4.69
C LEU A 169 15.90 5.30 4.17
N GLN A 170 15.32 5.63 3.03
CA GLN A 170 14.57 4.70 2.21
C GLN A 170 15.39 4.30 0.99
N PHE A 171 15.35 3.02 0.66
CA PHE A 171 16.01 2.41 -0.49
C PHE A 171 14.96 1.88 -1.46
N ARG A 172 15.26 2.01 -2.76
CA ARG A 172 14.50 1.41 -3.87
C ARG A 172 15.38 0.42 -4.61
N MET A 173 14.91 -0.82 -4.74
CA MET A 173 15.48 -1.83 -5.63
C MET A 173 14.49 -2.11 -6.76
N ILE A 174 15.00 -2.34 -7.97
CA ILE A 174 14.20 -2.70 -9.13
C ILE A 174 14.51 -4.15 -9.48
N LEU A 175 13.49 -4.99 -9.50
CA LEU A 175 13.57 -6.39 -9.91
C LEU A 175 12.93 -6.54 -11.28
N ALA A 176 13.67 -7.08 -12.25
CA ALA A 176 13.11 -7.40 -13.56
C ALA A 176 12.18 -8.62 -13.46
N VAL A 177 11.04 -8.55 -14.13
CA VAL A 177 10.06 -9.62 -14.27
C VAL A 177 10.13 -10.13 -15.70
N SER A 178 10.44 -11.42 -15.84
CA SER A 178 10.64 -12.10 -17.12
C SER A 178 9.33 -12.41 -17.84
N GLY A 179 8.21 -12.46 -17.11
CA GLY A 179 6.90 -12.81 -17.65
C GLY A 179 6.61 -14.31 -17.66
N ASP A 180 7.47 -15.09 -16.98
CA ASP A 180 7.23 -16.50 -16.65
C ASP A 180 6.09 -16.64 -15.62
N ASP A 181 5.85 -17.86 -15.12
CA ASP A 181 4.84 -18.08 -14.08
C ASP A 181 5.09 -17.14 -12.88
N PRO A 182 4.12 -16.29 -12.49
CA PRO A 182 4.33 -15.31 -11.44
C PRO A 182 4.67 -15.91 -10.07
N ALA A 183 4.25 -17.14 -9.76
CA ALA A 183 4.52 -17.77 -8.49
C ALA A 183 5.97 -18.27 -8.42
N ASP A 184 6.41 -18.98 -9.46
CA ASP A 184 7.81 -19.44 -9.58
C ASP A 184 8.78 -18.26 -9.59
N GLU A 185 8.43 -17.17 -10.29
CA GLU A 185 9.25 -15.97 -10.34
C GLU A 185 9.30 -15.25 -8.99
N ALA A 186 8.19 -15.16 -8.26
CA ALA A 186 8.17 -14.59 -6.91
C ALA A 186 9.04 -15.39 -5.92
N GLU A 187 8.95 -16.72 -5.94
CA GLU A 187 9.77 -17.60 -5.08
C GLU A 187 11.26 -17.40 -5.36
N ARG A 188 11.66 -17.43 -6.64
CA ARG A 188 13.05 -17.20 -7.07
C ARG A 188 13.56 -15.82 -6.62
N LEU A 189 12.75 -14.76 -6.77
CA LEU A 189 13.13 -13.42 -6.36
C LEU A 189 13.24 -13.30 -4.83
N ALA A 190 12.39 -14.00 -4.08
CA ALA A 190 12.47 -14.05 -2.63
C ALA A 190 13.78 -14.68 -2.16
N GLU A 191 14.17 -15.82 -2.75
CA GLU A 191 15.46 -16.46 -2.46
C GLU A 191 16.65 -15.53 -2.75
N GLN A 192 16.60 -14.81 -3.87
CA GLN A 192 17.66 -13.85 -4.22
C GLN A 192 17.76 -12.70 -3.22
N LEU A 193 16.62 -12.15 -2.76
CA LEU A 193 16.59 -11.03 -1.82
C LEU A 193 17.10 -11.39 -0.43
N VAL A 194 16.78 -12.60 0.07
CA VAL A 194 17.21 -13.00 1.41
C VAL A 194 18.68 -13.41 1.49
N ALA A 195 19.32 -13.68 0.35
CA ALA A 195 20.68 -14.21 0.29
C ALA A 195 21.79 -13.17 0.57
N ALA A 196 21.49 -11.88 0.49
CA ALA A 196 22.47 -10.81 0.64
C ALA A 196 21.87 -9.54 1.26
N ASP A 197 22.72 -8.59 1.63
CA ASP A 197 22.28 -7.27 2.09
C ASP A 197 21.57 -6.53 0.95
N PRO A 198 20.25 -6.28 1.05
CA PRO A 198 19.50 -5.70 -0.04
C PRO A 198 19.89 -4.25 -0.32
N ARG A 199 20.53 -3.55 0.64
CA ARG A 199 20.98 -2.17 0.44
C ARG A 199 22.14 -2.06 -0.55
N GLN A 200 22.89 -3.13 -0.79
CA GLN A 200 24.00 -3.14 -1.74
C GLN A 200 23.53 -3.06 -3.20
N ALA A 201 22.33 -3.57 -3.48
CA ALA A 201 21.72 -3.57 -4.82
C ALA A 201 20.61 -2.51 -4.97
N ALA A 202 20.39 -1.68 -3.95
CA ALA A 202 19.34 -0.67 -3.92
C ALA A 202 19.91 0.75 -3.94
N GLU A 203 19.14 1.68 -4.50
CA GLU A 203 19.47 3.10 -4.52
C GLU A 203 18.74 3.83 -3.39
N VAL A 204 19.41 4.78 -2.74
CA VAL A 204 18.76 5.68 -1.78
C VAL A 204 17.73 6.53 -2.52
N CYS A 205 16.48 6.55 -2.07
CA CYS A 205 15.38 7.28 -2.68
C CYS A 205 14.56 8.14 -1.71
N GLY A 206 14.85 8.09 -0.41
CA GLY A 206 14.16 8.89 0.61
C GLY A 206 15.02 9.09 1.87
N GLY A 207 14.64 10.07 2.69
CA GLY A 207 15.42 10.56 3.84
C GLY A 207 15.97 11.98 3.56
N SER A 208 17.17 12.28 4.06
CA SER A 208 17.84 13.57 3.80
C SER A 208 19.34 13.40 3.51
N PRO A 209 19.99 14.37 2.84
CA PRO A 209 21.44 14.36 2.65
C PRO A 209 22.22 14.31 3.96
N GLU A 210 21.66 14.90 5.02
CA GLU A 210 22.23 14.84 6.36
C GLU A 210 22.14 13.42 6.93
N PHE A 211 20.98 12.76 6.86
CA PHE A 211 20.81 11.39 7.34
C PHE A 211 21.69 10.41 6.56
N ALA A 212 21.84 10.59 5.24
CA ALA A 212 22.76 9.80 4.45
C ALA A 212 24.20 9.92 4.96
N ARG A 213 24.66 11.14 5.24
CA ARG A 213 26.00 11.36 5.81
C ARG A 213 26.16 10.70 7.18
N GLN A 214 25.16 10.83 8.05
CA GLN A 214 25.18 10.25 9.40
C GLN A 214 25.17 8.71 9.37
N LEU A 215 24.48 8.11 8.39
CA LEU A 215 24.37 6.66 8.20
C LEU A 215 25.46 6.09 7.28
N GLY A 216 26.37 6.91 6.76
CA GLY A 216 27.50 6.45 5.93
C GLY A 216 27.15 6.17 4.46
N TYR A 217 26.04 6.70 3.94
CA TYR A 217 25.61 6.56 2.55
C TYR A 217 25.88 7.82 1.73
N SER A 218 26.00 7.65 0.41
CA SER A 218 26.05 8.77 -0.53
C SER A 218 24.62 9.21 -0.86
N TRP A 219 24.37 10.53 -0.86
CA TRP A 219 23.09 11.05 -1.31
C TRP A 219 23.03 11.04 -2.85
N PRO A 220 21.93 10.55 -3.46
CA PRO A 220 21.79 10.55 -4.91
C PRO A 220 21.86 11.99 -5.43
N GLN A 221 22.71 12.21 -6.43
CA GLN A 221 22.66 13.46 -7.18
C GLN A 221 21.36 13.43 -7.99
N LEU A 222 20.53 14.47 -7.84
CA LEU A 222 19.36 14.67 -8.71
C LEU A 222 19.81 14.50 -10.17
N ARG A 223 19.42 13.38 -10.79
CA ARG A 223 19.44 13.30 -12.25
C ARG A 223 18.42 14.32 -12.71
N ARG A 224 18.89 15.51 -13.09
CA ARG A 224 18.10 16.44 -13.90
C ARG A 224 17.77 15.69 -15.20
N GLY A 225 16.58 15.11 -15.27
CA GLY A 225 15.94 14.76 -16.53
C GLY A 225 15.59 16.02 -17.29
#